data_AF-A0A934GDH0-F1
#
_entry.id   AF-A0A934GDH0-F1
#
_cell.length_a   1.000
_cell.length_b   1.000
_cell.length_c   1.000
_cell.angle_alpha   90.00
_cell.angle_beta   90.00
_cell.angle_gamma   90.00
#
_symmetry.space_group_name_H-M   'P 1'
#
loop_
_entity.id
_entity.type
_entity.pdbx_description
1 polymer ?
#
loop_
_entity_poly.entity_id
_entity_poly.type
_entity_poly.pdbx_seq_one_letter_code
_entity_poly.pdbx_strand_id
1 'polypeptide(L)'
;MTNANSGAGGTSLLRIEGEMTIYRALELKQALLDRLKDSAAVEIDLAGVTEFDTAGVQLLLLAKKAAQVRQRELRLVAQSPAVAEVLELLNLATDFGDPRVMSSASA
;
A
#
# COMPACT_ATOMS: atom_id res chain seq x y z
N MET A 1 -0.95 -39.97 7.02
CA MET A 1 -1.52 -39.15 8.12
C MET A 1 -0.38 -38.40 8.78
N THR A 2 -0.22 -37.10 8.53
CA THR A 2 0.49 -36.18 9.44
C THR A 2 0.19 -34.72 9.07
N ASN A 3 -0.68 -34.14 9.90
CA ASN A 3 -0.95 -32.74 10.22
C ASN A 3 -0.94 -31.63 9.15
N ALA A 4 -2.16 -31.18 8.83
CA ALA A 4 -2.46 -29.82 8.44
C ALA A 4 -2.18 -28.88 9.63
N ASN A 5 -1.22 -27.97 9.47
CA ASN A 5 -1.00 -26.89 10.43
C ASN A 5 -1.88 -25.70 10.03
N SER A 6 -2.98 -25.52 10.77
CA SER A 6 -3.83 -24.34 10.68
C SER A 6 -3.09 -23.14 11.27
N GLY A 7 -2.75 -22.16 10.43
CA GLY A 7 -2.24 -20.85 10.84
C GLY A 7 -2.53 -19.81 9.76
N ALA A 8 -3.61 -19.06 9.93
CA ALA A 8 -4.05 -18.04 9.00
C ALA A 8 -3.11 -16.81 9.03
N GLY A 9 -2.34 -16.62 7.95
CA GLY A 9 -1.86 -15.36 7.38
C GLY A 9 -0.83 -14.53 8.17
N GLY A 10 0.43 -14.57 7.72
CA GLY A 10 1.47 -13.64 8.16
C GLY A 10 1.36 -12.26 7.51
N THR A 11 2.24 -11.34 7.92
CA THR A 11 2.46 -10.04 7.25
C THR A 11 3.49 -10.23 6.14
N SER A 12 3.22 -9.74 4.93
CA SER A 12 4.21 -9.67 3.85
C SER A 12 4.61 -8.22 3.56
N LEU A 13 5.85 -8.05 3.09
CA LEU A 13 6.40 -6.77 2.65
C LEU A 13 6.54 -6.77 1.13
N LEU A 14 6.00 -5.74 0.48
CA LEU A 14 6.20 -5.45 -0.94
C LEU A 14 6.99 -4.15 -1.05
N ARG A 15 8.25 -4.22 -1.46
CA ARG A 15 9.04 -3.05 -1.80
C ARG A 15 8.80 -2.65 -3.24
N ILE A 16 8.51 -1.37 -3.47
CA ILE A 16 8.40 -0.77 -4.79
C ILE A 16 9.54 0.23 -4.96
N GLU A 17 10.25 0.12 -6.07
CA GLU A 17 11.38 0.98 -6.42
C GLU A 17 11.19 1.55 -7.84
N GLY A 18 11.70 2.76 -8.03
CA GLY A 18 11.61 3.50 -9.28
C GLY A 18 10.24 4.19 -9.45
N GLU A 19 9.76 4.22 -10.69
CA GLU A 19 8.56 4.98 -11.04
C GLU A 19 7.27 4.20 -10.73
N MET A 20 6.31 4.90 -10.15
CA MET A 20 4.92 4.47 -9.98
C MET A 20 4.00 5.36 -10.83
N THR A 21 4.22 5.29 -12.15
CA THR A 21 3.51 6.07 -13.17
C THR A 21 2.70 5.15 -14.10
N ILE A 22 2.03 5.73 -15.10
CA ILE A 22 1.25 4.97 -16.08
C ILE A 22 2.04 3.86 -16.80
N TYR A 23 3.35 4.03 -17.00
CA TYR A 23 4.19 3.07 -17.72
C TYR A 23 4.35 1.73 -16.99
N ARG A 24 4.32 1.74 -15.66
CA ARG A 24 4.47 0.54 -14.82
C ARG A 24 3.17 0.10 -14.16
N ALA A 25 2.07 0.81 -14.40
CA ALA A 25 0.83 0.61 -13.66
C ALA A 25 0.26 -0.81 -13.79
N LEU A 26 0.33 -1.43 -14.98
CA LEU A 26 -0.17 -2.78 -15.19
C LEU A 26 0.65 -3.84 -14.43
N GLU A 27 1.97 -3.72 -14.47
CA GLU A 27 2.91 -4.60 -13.76
C GLU A 27 2.70 -4.51 -12.24
N LEU A 28 2.70 -3.28 -11.71
CA LEU A 28 2.56 -3.00 -10.29
C LEU A 28 1.18 -3.42 -9.76
N LYS A 29 0.11 -3.23 -10.54
CA LYS A 29 -1.23 -3.73 -10.20
C LYS A 29 -1.21 -5.24 -9.95
N GLN A 30 -0.56 -6.01 -10.81
CA GLN A 30 -0.52 -7.46 -10.68
C GLN A 30 0.24 -7.85 -9.40
N ALA A 31 1.42 -7.26 -9.18
CA ALA A 31 2.23 -7.50 -7.99
C ALA A 31 1.46 -7.18 -6.68
N LEU A 32 0.76 -6.05 -6.62
CA LEU A 32 -0.05 -5.64 -5.47
C LEU A 32 -1.17 -6.64 -5.17
N LEU A 33 -1.93 -7.05 -6.19
CA LEU A 33 -3.06 -7.96 -6.01
C LEU A 33 -2.63 -9.37 -5.64
N ASP A 34 -1.48 -9.84 -6.10
CA ASP A 34 -0.96 -11.16 -5.74
C ASP A 34 -0.55 -11.21 -4.26
N ARG A 35 0.10 -10.17 -3.73
CA ARG A 35 0.47 -10.11 -2.30
C ARG A 35 -0.75 -10.20 -1.37
N LEU A 36 -1.88 -9.62 -1.78
CA LEU A 36 -3.13 -9.66 -1.02
C LEU A 36 -3.81 -11.04 -0.98
N LYS A 37 -3.44 -11.97 -1.87
CA LYS A 37 -3.98 -13.35 -1.85
C LYS A 37 -3.37 -14.16 -0.70
N ASP A 38 -2.07 -14.01 -0.50
CA ASP A 38 -1.27 -14.96 0.29
C ASP A 38 -1.02 -14.50 1.74
N SER A 39 -1.40 -13.27 2.09
CA SER A 39 -1.07 -12.66 3.40
C SER A 39 -2.30 -12.11 4.13
N ALA A 40 -2.30 -12.14 5.46
CA ALA A 40 -3.33 -11.46 6.25
C ALA A 40 -3.13 -9.95 6.26
N ALA A 41 -1.86 -9.51 6.22
CA ALA A 41 -1.45 -8.12 6.18
C ALA A 41 -0.39 -7.91 5.11
N VAL A 42 -0.44 -6.77 4.42
CA VAL A 42 0.55 -6.36 3.42
C VAL A 42 1.08 -4.98 3.76
N GLU A 43 2.39 -4.86 3.90
CA GLU A 43 3.10 -3.60 4.00
C GLU A 43 3.69 -3.24 2.64
N ILE A 44 3.44 -2.03 2.17
CA ILE A 44 4.00 -1.52 0.92
C ILE A 44 5.09 -0.51 1.28
N ASP A 45 6.34 -0.90 1.09
CA ASP A 45 7.51 -0.05 1.27
C ASP A 45 7.72 0.79 0.02
N LEU A 46 7.58 2.11 0.19
CA LEU A 46 7.62 3.10 -0.87
C LEU A 46 8.90 3.95 -0.83
N ALA A 47 9.92 3.54 -0.07
CA ALA A 47 11.13 4.34 0.14
C ALA A 47 11.92 4.56 -1.16
N GLY A 48 11.90 3.57 -2.04
CA GLY A 48 12.60 3.59 -3.32
C GLY A 48 11.80 4.21 -4.46
N VAL A 49 10.60 4.74 -4.23
CA VAL A 49 9.78 5.35 -5.28
C VAL A 49 10.35 6.72 -5.64
N THR A 50 10.80 6.87 -6.88
CA THR A 50 11.46 8.08 -7.39
C THR A 50 10.50 9.03 -8.09
N GLU A 51 9.39 8.52 -8.62
CA GLU A 51 8.35 9.29 -9.31
C GLU A 51 6.99 8.68 -9.02
N PHE A 52 5.98 9.53 -8.79
CA PHE A 52 4.64 9.11 -8.42
C PHE A 52 3.62 10.09 -9.02
N ASP A 53 2.59 9.57 -9.67
CA ASP A 53 1.53 10.35 -10.31
C ASP A 53 0.13 9.82 -9.94
N THR A 54 -0.91 10.30 -10.62
CA THR A 54 -2.28 9.86 -10.38
C THR A 54 -2.52 8.39 -10.73
N ALA A 55 -1.76 7.77 -11.64
CA ALA A 55 -1.83 6.34 -11.89
C ALA A 55 -1.29 5.57 -10.69
N GLY A 56 -0.17 6.00 -10.11
CA GLY A 56 0.34 5.47 -8.84
C GLY A 56 -0.70 5.57 -7.71
N VAL A 57 -1.35 6.73 -7.55
CA VAL A 57 -2.42 6.94 -6.56
C VAL A 57 -3.58 5.96 -6.77
N GLN A 58 -4.04 5.80 -8.02
CA GLN A 58 -5.11 4.88 -8.36
C GLN A 58 -4.76 3.43 -8.00
N LEU A 59 -3.49 3.03 -8.13
CA LEU A 59 -3.04 1.69 -7.73
C LEU A 59 -3.08 1.50 -6.21
N LEU A 60 -2.65 2.49 -5.43
CA LEU A 60 -2.71 2.42 -3.97
C LEU A 60 -4.17 2.36 -3.48
N LEU A 61 -5.06 3.17 -4.05
CA LEU A 61 -6.49 3.13 -3.74
C LEU A 61 -7.14 1.79 -4.13
N LEU A 62 -6.77 1.25 -5.30
CA LEU A 62 -7.19 -0.07 -5.74
C LEU A 62 -6.75 -1.15 -4.75
N ALA A 63 -5.47 -1.13 -4.32
CA ALA A 63 -4.92 -2.09 -3.38
C ALA A 63 -5.61 -2.02 -2.02
N LYS A 64 -5.81 -0.81 -1.46
CA LYS A 64 -6.58 -0.58 -0.22
C LYS A 64 -7.98 -1.17 -0.32
N LYS A 65 -8.72 -0.86 -1.40
CA LYS A 65 -10.07 -1.40 -1.62
C LYS A 65 -10.06 -2.93 -1.77
N ALA A 66 -9.08 -3.48 -2.48
CA ALA A 66 -8.93 -4.92 -2.67
C ALA A 66 -8.61 -5.65 -1.36
N ALA A 67 -7.82 -5.04 -0.47
CA ALA A 67 -7.53 -5.53 0.87
C ALA A 67 -8.78 -5.53 1.74
N GLN A 68 -9.55 -4.43 1.75
CA GLN A 68 -10.81 -4.33 2.48
C GLN A 68 -11.82 -5.41 2.07
N VAL A 69 -12.03 -5.61 0.77
CA VAL A 69 -12.94 -6.66 0.24
C VAL A 69 -12.50 -8.06 0.68
N ARG A 70 -11.18 -8.29 0.80
CA ARG A 70 -10.60 -9.58 1.22
C ARG A 70 -10.39 -9.68 2.72
N GLN A 71 -10.82 -8.69 3.50
CA GLN A 71 -10.59 -8.59 4.94
C GLN A 71 -9.11 -8.76 5.31
N ARG A 72 -8.23 -8.08 4.56
CA ARG A 72 -6.79 -8.00 4.80
C ARG A 72 -6.40 -6.61 5.29
N GLU A 73 -5.33 -6.54 6.07
CA GLU A 73 -4.70 -5.27 6.41
C GLU A 73 -3.76 -4.82 5.30
N LEU A 74 -3.75 -3.51 5.03
CA LEU A 74 -2.80 -2.90 4.10
C LEU A 74 -2.25 -1.63 4.74
N ARG A 75 -0.92 -1.50 4.80
CA ARG A 75 -0.22 -0.33 5.33
C ARG A 75 0.78 0.18 4.30
N LEU A 76 0.85 1.50 4.17
CA LEU A 76 1.97 2.14 3.47
C LEU A 76 3.06 2.41 4.50
N VAL A 77 4.29 2.01 4.20
CA VAL A 77 5.45 2.25 5.06
C VAL A 77 6.55 2.96 4.26
N ALA A 78 7.37 3.74 4.98
CA ALA A 78 8.52 4.44 4.42
C ALA A 78 8.21 5.22 3.11
N GLN A 79 7.20 6.09 3.12
CA GLN A 79 6.86 6.90 1.95
C GLN A 79 8.03 7.80 1.53
N SER A 80 8.40 7.77 0.24
CA SER A 80 9.36 8.72 -0.32
C SER A 80 8.77 10.14 -0.39
N PRO A 81 9.60 11.18 -0.53
CA PRO A 81 9.11 12.55 -0.70
C PRO A 81 8.14 12.71 -1.88
N ALA A 82 8.42 12.06 -3.02
CA ALA A 82 7.55 12.09 -4.20
C ALA A 82 6.16 11.50 -3.91
N VAL A 83 6.09 10.44 -3.10
CA VAL A 83 4.82 9.83 -2.69
C VAL A 83 4.07 10.76 -1.72
N ALA A 84 4.76 11.27 -0.71
CA ALA A 84 4.16 12.13 0.30
C ALA A 84 3.58 13.41 -0.31
N GLU A 85 4.32 14.07 -1.21
CA GLU A 85 3.91 15.32 -1.86
C GLU A 85 2.60 15.17 -2.63
N VAL A 86 2.46 14.12 -3.43
CA VAL A 86 1.23 13.89 -4.22
C VAL A 86 0.06 13.48 -3.32
N LEU A 87 0.29 12.65 -2.29
CA LEU A 87 -0.78 12.29 -1.35
C LEU A 87 -1.27 13.50 -0.56
N GLU A 88 -0.38 14.40 -0.17
CA GLU A 88 -0.72 15.67 0.48
C GLU A 88 -1.49 16.59 -0.48
N LEU A 89 -0.98 16.78 -1.71
CA LEU A 89 -1.62 17.59 -2.75
C LEU A 89 -3.05 17.14 -3.06
N LEU A 90 -3.29 15.83 -3.05
CA LEU A 90 -4.61 15.24 -3.29
C LEU A 90 -5.47 15.08 -2.03
N ASN A 91 -4.98 15.50 -0.86
CA ASN A 91 -5.62 15.36 0.44
C ASN A 91 -5.99 13.89 0.78
N LEU A 92 -5.10 12.96 0.42
CA LEU A 92 -5.23 11.51 0.59
C LEU A 92 -4.29 10.93 1.66
N ALA A 93 -3.51 11.76 2.36
CA ALA A 93 -2.60 11.28 3.42
C ALA A 93 -3.35 10.51 4.52
N THR A 94 -4.55 10.97 4.90
CA THR A 94 -5.40 10.34 5.92
C THR A 94 -6.00 9.01 5.46
N ASP A 95 -6.22 8.82 4.16
CA ASP A 95 -6.74 7.59 3.61
C ASP A 95 -5.83 6.39 3.89
N PHE A 96 -4.53 6.60 4.03
CA PHE A 96 -3.57 5.52 4.26
C PHE A 96 -3.08 5.43 5.70
N GLY A 97 -3.77 6.12 6.62
CA GLY A 97 -3.53 6.03 8.05
C GLY A 97 -2.26 6.73 8.50
N ASP A 98 -1.91 7.88 7.90
CA ASP A 98 -0.80 8.70 8.38
C ASP A 98 -0.95 8.96 9.89
N PRO A 99 -0.01 8.47 10.74
CA PRO A 99 -0.05 8.70 12.18
C PRO A 99 -0.01 10.19 12.54
N ARG A 100 0.50 11.05 11.65
CA ARG A 100 0.67 12.49 11.90
C ARG A 100 -0.66 13.23 12.03
N VAL A 101 -1.73 12.76 11.40
CA VAL A 101 -3.05 13.42 11.47
C VAL A 101 -3.83 13.05 12.73
N MET A 102 -3.48 11.94 13.41
CA MET A 102 -4.09 11.59 14.70
C MET A 102 -3.66 12.55 15.84
N SER A 103 -2.71 13.46 15.61
CA SER A 103 -2.21 14.44 16.59
C SER A 103 -2.68 15.89 16.37
N SER A 104 -3.65 16.16 15.48
CA SER A 104 -4.19 17.52 15.26
C SER A 104 -5.58 17.76 15.87
N ALA A 105 -6.19 16.78 16.54
CA ALA A 105 -7.42 17.01 17.31
C ALA A 105 -7.08 17.67 18.67
N SER A 106 -6.66 18.93 18.63
CA SER A 106 -6.60 19.84 19.78
C SER A 106 -6.62 21.28 19.29
N ALA A 107 -7.83 21.79 19.05
CA ALA A 107 -8.27 23.17 19.31
C ALA A 107 -9.78 23.26 19.02
#